data_AF-A0A9W9YC42-F1
#
_entry.id   AF-A0A9W9YC42-F1
#
_cell.length_a   1.000
_cell.length_b   1.000
_cell.length_c   1.000
_cell.angle_alpha   90.00
_cell.angle_beta   90.00
_cell.angle_gamma   90.00
#
_symmetry.space_group_name_H-M   'P 1'
#
loop_
_entity.id
_entity.type
_entity.pdbx_description
1 polymer ?
#
loop_
_entity_poly.entity_id
_entity_poly.type
_entity_poly.pdbx_seq_one_letter_code
_entity_poly.pdbx_strand_id
1 'polypeptide(L)'
;MAVRVALYKAQNELLSIVFDATNSDNENWFSNDRVISSPWTDFSSYPPTSFSVAGAGGRPFYIAGPHHSCQTDRGWLMTASVHCPHELRVPVTTVLYSKLQTNTIWNTYGKKIIMISISEF
;
A
#
# COMPACT_ATOMS: atom_id res chain seq x y z
N MET A 1 21.08 -2.88 -7.56
CA MET A 1 20.53 -1.52 -7.75
C MET A 1 19.38 -1.36 -6.79
N ALA A 2 19.29 -0.24 -6.06
CA ALA A 2 18.17 0.00 -5.15
C ALA A 2 17.15 0.96 -5.79
N VAL A 3 15.86 0.64 -5.65
CA VAL A 3 14.75 1.52 -6.04
C VAL A 3 13.96 1.88 -4.79
N ARG A 4 13.44 3.10 -4.73
CA ARG A 4 12.71 3.60 -3.58
C ARG A 4 11.35 4.15 -3.98
N VAL A 5 10.30 3.67 -3.31
CA VAL A 5 8.94 4.21 -3.41
C VAL A 5 8.68 5.00 -2.14
N ALA A 6 8.32 6.27 -2.28
CA ALA A 6 8.09 7.16 -1.16
C ALA A 6 6.77 7.92 -1.34
N LEU A 7 6.03 8.04 -0.26
CA LEU A 7 4.78 8.79 -0.21
C LEU A 7 5.03 10.11 0.50
N TYR A 8 4.69 11.20 -0.17
CA TYR A 8 4.84 12.55 0.36
C TYR A 8 3.47 13.18 0.66
N LYS A 9 3.45 14.21 1.50
CA LYS A 9 2.35 15.16 1.61
C LYS A 9 2.92 16.54 1.89
N ALA A 10 2.62 17.52 1.05
CA ALA A 10 3.13 18.88 1.19
C ALA A 10 4.64 18.92 1.50
N GLN A 11 5.44 18.22 0.67
CA GLN A 11 6.90 18.09 0.77
C GLN A 11 7.44 17.28 1.96
N ASN A 12 6.57 16.85 2.89
CA ASN A 12 6.96 15.95 3.97
C ASN A 12 6.86 14.51 3.51
N GLU A 13 7.94 13.76 3.66
CA GLU A 13 7.92 12.32 3.49
C GLU A 13 7.16 11.67 4.63
N LEU A 14 6.18 10.83 4.29
CA LEU A 14 5.37 10.12 5.27
C LEU A 14 5.80 8.68 5.45
N LEU A 15 6.22 8.03 4.37
CA LEU A 15 6.84 6.71 4.41
C LEU A 15 7.65 6.46 3.14
N SER A 16 8.58 5.50 3.23
CA SER A 16 9.22 4.94 2.05
C SER A 16 9.57 3.47 2.21
N ILE A 17 9.57 2.76 1.09
CA ILE A 17 9.98 1.36 0.97
C ILE A 17 11.14 1.33 -0.02
N VAL A 18 12.20 0.59 0.32
CA VAL A 18 13.37 0.39 -0.53
C VAL A 18 13.40 -1.05 -1.00
N PHE A 19 13.65 -1.25 -2.29
CA PHE A 19 13.64 -2.55 -2.95
C PHE A 19 14.97 -2.84 -3.64
N ASP A 20 15.34 -4.11 -3.70
CA ASP A 20 16.41 -4.61 -4.57
C ASP A 20 15.88 -4.84 -5.99
N ALA A 21 16.19 -3.89 -6.87
CA ALA A 21 15.84 -3.93 -8.29
C ALA A 21 16.93 -4.59 -9.14
N THR A 22 17.87 -5.31 -8.55
CA THR A 22 18.87 -6.06 -9.32
C THR A 22 18.17 -7.17 -10.11
N ASN A 23 18.41 -7.21 -11.42
CA ASN A 23 17.80 -8.18 -12.34
C ASN A 23 16.26 -8.22 -12.25
N SER A 24 15.62 -7.09 -11.99
CA SER A 24 14.17 -6.96 -12.03
C SER A 24 13.69 -6.51 -13.42
N ASP A 25 12.40 -6.70 -13.69
CA ASP A 25 11.73 -6.10 -14.85
C ASP A 25 10.91 -4.87 -14.42
N ASN A 26 10.00 -4.40 -15.28
CA ASN A 26 9.14 -3.23 -15.04
C ASN A 26 8.00 -3.48 -14.03
N GLU A 27 7.76 -4.72 -13.62
CA GLU A 27 6.65 -5.10 -12.75
C GLU A 27 7.12 -5.77 -11.44
N ASN A 28 8.10 -6.67 -11.53
CA ASN A 28 8.54 -7.53 -10.44
C ASN A 28 9.49 -6.85 -9.45
N TRP A 29 9.98 -5.63 -9.75
CA TRP A 29 10.82 -4.86 -8.83
C TRP A 29 10.06 -4.46 -7.55
N PHE A 30 8.73 -4.37 -7.64
CA PHE A 30 7.83 -4.06 -6.53
C PHE A 30 7.22 -5.36 -5.98
N SER A 31 8.03 -6.14 -5.25
CA SER A 31 7.62 -7.43 -4.68
C SER A 31 8.13 -7.60 -3.25
N ASN A 32 7.46 -8.47 -2.49
CA ASN A 32 7.77 -8.69 -1.07
C ASN A 32 9.20 -9.22 -0.84
N ASP A 33 9.64 -10.15 -1.69
CA ASP A 33 10.96 -10.80 -1.63
C ASP A 33 12.11 -9.84 -1.95
N ARG A 34 11.81 -8.67 -2.53
CA ARG A 34 12.80 -7.64 -2.86
C ARG A 34 12.84 -6.51 -1.85
N VAL A 35 12.05 -6.53 -0.78
CA VAL A 35 12.05 -5.46 0.24
C VAL A 35 13.37 -5.46 1.00
N ILE A 36 14.12 -4.36 0.88
CA ILE A 36 15.32 -4.07 1.69
C ILE A 36 14.91 -3.38 3.00
N SER A 37 14.00 -2.39 2.92
CA SER A 37 13.48 -1.69 4.10
C SER A 37 12.04 -1.24 3.88
N SER A 38 11.23 -1.29 4.93
CA SER A 38 9.80 -0.94 4.93
C SER A 38 9.41 -0.31 6.26
N PRO A 39 8.40 0.59 6.31
CA PRO A 39 7.82 1.04 7.57
C PRO A 39 7.05 -0.07 8.31
N TRP A 40 6.74 -1.16 7.61
CA TRP A 40 6.00 -2.31 8.14
C TRP A 40 6.92 -3.49 8.41
N THR A 41 6.82 -4.04 9.61
CA THR A 41 7.71 -5.08 10.13
C THR A 41 7.09 -6.48 10.09
N ASP A 42 5.82 -6.59 9.68
CA ASP A 42 5.04 -7.83 9.71
C ASP A 42 5.00 -8.56 8.35
N PHE A 43 5.74 -8.13 7.33
CA PHE A 43 5.75 -8.82 6.04
C PHE A 43 6.24 -10.27 6.12
N SER A 44 7.16 -10.59 7.05
CA SER A 44 7.64 -11.97 7.23
C SER A 44 6.68 -12.83 8.05
N SER A 45 6.03 -12.26 9.08
CA SER A 45 5.08 -12.99 9.95
C SER A 45 3.68 -13.06 9.35
N TYR A 46 3.34 -12.11 8.47
CA TYR A 46 2.08 -12.02 7.76
C TYR A 46 2.34 -11.62 6.29
N PRO A 47 2.74 -12.58 5.44
CA PRO A 47 3.06 -12.29 4.04
C PRO A 47 1.89 -11.68 3.27
N PRO A 48 2.10 -10.59 2.51
CA PRO A 48 1.11 -10.08 1.58
C PRO A 48 0.72 -11.14 0.55
N THR A 49 -0.57 -11.32 0.31
CA THR A 49 -1.07 -12.14 -0.81
C THR A 49 -1.08 -11.37 -2.13
N SER A 50 -0.99 -10.05 -2.06
CA SER A 50 -0.82 -9.18 -3.22
C SER A 50 0.24 -8.14 -2.92
N PHE A 51 1.23 -8.04 -3.79
CA PHE A 51 2.29 -7.04 -3.77
C PHE A 51 2.61 -6.73 -5.23
N SER A 52 1.96 -5.70 -5.79
CA SER A 52 1.99 -5.44 -7.24
C SER A 52 1.89 -3.97 -7.58
N VAL A 53 2.72 -3.52 -8.54
CA VAL A 53 2.64 -2.17 -9.10
C VAL A 53 1.41 -1.99 -9.98
N ALA A 54 1.09 -2.99 -10.83
CA ALA A 54 -0.14 -3.01 -11.63
C ALA A 54 -1.38 -3.09 -10.73
N GLY A 55 -1.23 -3.74 -9.58
CA GLY A 55 -2.23 -3.78 -8.53
C GLY A 55 -3.34 -4.80 -8.79
N ALA A 56 -4.53 -4.54 -8.24
CA ALA A 56 -5.70 -5.39 -8.40
C ALA A 56 -7.00 -4.58 -8.37
N GLY A 57 -7.96 -4.87 -9.28
CA GLY A 57 -9.26 -4.19 -9.28
C GLY A 57 -9.17 -2.67 -9.53
N GLY A 58 -8.24 -2.24 -10.39
CA GLY A 58 -8.00 -0.82 -10.68
C GLY A 58 -7.26 -0.06 -9.59
N ARG A 59 -6.59 -0.76 -8.66
CA ARG A 59 -5.80 -0.17 -7.58
C ARG A 59 -4.30 -0.33 -7.83
N PRO A 60 -3.64 0.49 -8.67
CA PRO A 60 -2.19 0.43 -8.81
C PRO A 60 -1.50 0.61 -7.45
N PHE A 61 -0.27 0.11 -7.33
CA PHE A 61 0.46 0.04 -6.06
C PHE A 61 -0.37 -0.59 -4.95
N TYR A 62 -0.42 -1.92 -4.94
CA TYR A 62 -1.27 -2.68 -4.04
C TYR A 62 -0.44 -3.62 -3.19
N ILE A 63 -0.42 -3.38 -1.88
CA ILE A 63 0.20 -4.24 -0.86
C ILE A 63 -0.89 -4.66 0.11
N ALA A 64 -1.33 -5.91 -0.02
CA ALA A 64 -2.54 -6.37 0.62
C ALA A 64 -2.45 -7.82 1.09
N GLY A 65 -3.09 -8.09 2.22
CA GLY A 65 -3.12 -9.41 2.84
C GLY A 65 -4.29 -10.25 2.30
N PRO A 66 -4.47 -11.48 2.83
CA PRO A 66 -5.60 -12.32 2.50
C PRO A 66 -6.94 -11.57 2.61
N HIS A 67 -7.70 -11.59 1.53
CA HIS A 67 -9.02 -10.97 1.41
C HIS A 67 -10.13 -12.01 1.45
N HIS A 68 -11.14 -11.81 2.30
CA HIS A 68 -12.37 -12.60 2.29
C HIS A 68 -13.60 -11.76 1.96
N SER A 69 -13.64 -10.52 2.43
CA SER A 69 -14.70 -9.56 2.16
C SER A 69 -14.23 -8.13 2.44
N CYS A 70 -14.93 -7.11 1.94
CA CYS A 70 -14.60 -5.70 2.21
C CYS A 70 -14.59 -5.33 3.71
N GLN A 71 -15.32 -6.06 4.57
CA GLN A 71 -15.35 -5.77 6.02
C GLN A 71 -14.08 -6.22 6.74
N THR A 72 -13.42 -7.26 6.23
CA THR A 72 -12.22 -7.88 6.82
C THR A 72 -10.97 -7.65 5.98
N ASP A 73 -11.14 -6.92 4.88
CA ASP A 73 -10.09 -6.53 3.97
C ASP A 73 -9.00 -5.75 4.72
N ARG A 74 -7.77 -6.22 4.57
CA ARG A 74 -6.60 -5.70 5.27
C ARG A 74 -5.43 -5.54 4.34
N GLY A 75 -4.61 -4.56 4.64
CA GLY A 75 -3.37 -4.36 3.90
C GLY A 75 -2.52 -3.27 4.51
N TRP A 76 -1.54 -2.88 3.72
CA TRP A 76 -0.51 -1.93 4.10
C TRP A 76 -0.58 -0.67 3.27
N LEU A 77 -0.79 -0.82 1.95
CA LEU A 77 -0.87 0.29 1.01
C LEU A 77 -1.77 -0.05 -0.18
N MET A 78 -2.61 0.88 -0.59
CA MET A 78 -3.41 0.79 -1.81
C MET A 78 -3.79 2.18 -2.33
N THR A 79 -3.96 2.34 -3.63
CA THR A 79 -4.76 3.46 -4.15
C THR A 79 -6.25 3.13 -4.03
N ALA A 80 -7.07 4.16 -3.79
CA ALA A 80 -8.52 4.04 -3.74
C ALA A 80 -9.09 3.67 -5.12
N SER A 81 -10.06 2.77 -5.14
CA SER A 81 -10.89 2.41 -6.29
C SER A 81 -12.37 2.55 -5.92
N VAL A 82 -13.26 1.90 -6.65
CA VAL A 82 -14.72 2.01 -6.49
C VAL A 82 -15.38 0.68 -6.09
N HIS A 83 -14.63 -0.22 -5.47
CA HIS A 83 -15.11 -1.59 -5.19
C HIS A 83 -15.67 -1.76 -3.79
N CYS A 84 -14.95 -1.30 -2.77
CA CYS A 84 -15.36 -1.47 -1.37
C CYS A 84 -15.87 -0.16 -0.76
N PRO A 85 -16.79 -0.22 0.23
CA PRO A 85 -17.34 0.98 0.86
C PRO A 85 -16.31 1.91 1.52
N HIS A 86 -15.14 1.39 1.90
CA HIS A 86 -14.06 2.21 2.47
C HIS A 86 -13.37 3.08 1.42
N GLU A 87 -13.45 2.72 0.13
CA GLU A 87 -12.85 3.48 -0.97
C GLU A 87 -13.81 4.52 -1.53
N LEU A 88 -15.12 4.24 -1.53
CA LEU A 88 -16.17 5.16 -1.99
C LEU A 88 -16.26 6.46 -1.17
N ARG A 89 -15.55 6.54 -0.04
CA ARG A 89 -15.54 7.70 0.86
C ARG A 89 -14.42 8.69 0.54
N VAL A 90 -13.54 8.35 -0.38
CA VAL A 90 -12.42 9.18 -0.80
C VAL A 90 -12.37 9.27 -2.32
N PRO A 91 -11.78 10.34 -2.89
CA PRO A 91 -11.50 10.36 -4.33
C PRO A 91 -10.64 9.16 -4.74
N VAL A 92 -10.87 8.60 -5.93
CA VAL A 92 -10.06 7.49 -6.50
C VAL A 92 -8.58 7.85 -6.68
N THR A 93 -8.26 9.14 -6.59
CA THR A 93 -6.90 9.66 -6.54
C THR A 93 -6.26 9.54 -5.16
N THR A 94 -6.85 8.83 -4.20
CA THR A 94 -6.35 8.78 -2.82
C THR A 94 -5.49 7.56 -2.58
N VAL A 95 -4.33 7.72 -1.94
CA VAL A 95 -3.54 6.61 -1.40
C VAL A 95 -3.98 6.36 0.04
N LEU A 96 -4.37 5.12 0.33
CA LEU A 96 -4.62 4.62 1.68
C LEU A 96 -3.43 3.80 2.15
N TYR A 97 -2.99 4.01 3.39
CA TYR A 97 -1.96 3.18 3.99
C TYR A 97 -2.13 3.03 5.50
N SER A 98 -1.54 1.97 6.05
CA SER A 98 -1.56 1.70 7.49
C SER A 98 -0.63 2.65 8.25
N LYS A 99 -1.17 3.31 9.28
CA LYS A 99 -0.40 4.12 10.25
C LYS A 99 0.46 3.27 11.18
N LEU A 100 0.11 1.99 11.31
CA LEU A 100 0.80 1.07 12.20
C LEU A 100 2.06 0.57 11.51
N GLN A 101 2.98 0.00 12.29
CA GLN A 101 4.10 -0.79 11.77
C GLN A 101 3.65 -2.16 11.22
N THR A 102 2.33 -2.37 11.09
CA THR A 102 1.72 -3.62 10.62
C THR A 102 0.58 -3.34 9.63
N ASN A 103 0.02 -4.38 9.03
CA ASN A 103 -1.24 -4.25 8.30
C ASN A 103 -2.38 -3.72 9.19
N THR A 104 -3.40 -3.17 8.55
CA THR A 104 -4.65 -2.78 9.21
C THR A 104 -5.85 -3.20 8.38
N ILE A 105 -7.00 -3.31 9.04
CA ILE A 105 -8.28 -3.54 8.36
C ILE A 105 -8.75 -2.19 7.78
N TRP A 106 -9.03 -2.13 6.48
CA TRP A 106 -9.40 -0.88 5.78
C TRP A 106 -10.69 -0.25 6.30
N ASN A 107 -11.57 -1.07 6.88
CA ASN A 107 -12.80 -0.63 7.53
C ASN A 107 -12.59 0.04 8.91
N THR A 108 -11.35 0.24 9.39
CA THR A 108 -11.04 0.83 10.72
C THR A 108 -10.75 2.34 10.70
N TYR A 109 -11.58 3.07 9.96
CA TYR A 109 -11.52 4.51 9.68
C TYR A 109 -10.80 5.40 10.72
N GLY A 110 -9.91 6.28 10.23
CA GLY A 110 -9.31 7.41 10.95
C GLY A 110 -8.33 7.05 12.08
N LYS A 111 -8.55 5.92 12.76
CA LYS A 111 -7.75 5.45 13.89
C LYS A 111 -6.44 4.81 13.43
N LYS A 112 -6.46 4.08 12.31
CA LYS A 112 -5.32 3.26 11.86
C LYS A 112 -4.90 3.47 10.41
N ILE A 113 -5.60 4.32 9.67
CA ILE A 113 -5.39 4.54 8.23
C ILE A 113 -5.12 6.03 7.98
N ILE A 114 -4.12 6.36 7.18
CA ILE A 114 -3.97 7.71 6.58
C ILE A 114 -4.45 7.63 5.14
N MET A 115 -5.14 8.69 4.73
CA MET A 115 -5.64 8.90 3.39
C MET A 115 -4.99 10.18 2.85
N ILE A 116 -4.35 10.09 1.70
CA ILE A 116 -3.74 11.24 1.02
C ILE A 116 -4.31 11.33 -0.37
N SER A 117 -5.03 12.41 -0.68
CA SER A 117 -5.49 12.63 -2.04
C SER A 117 -4.35 13.16 -2.90
N ILE A 118 -4.22 12.63 -4.11
CA ILE A 118 -3.19 13.07 -5.06
C ILE A 118 -3.45 14.50 -5.56
N SER A 119 -4.65 15.06 -5.35
CA SER A 119 -4.92 16.49 -5.60
C SER A 119 -4.26 17.43 -4.59
N GLU A 120 -3.62 16.91 -3.54
CA GLU A 120 -2.91 17.69 -2.51
C GLU A 120 -1.38 17.73 -2.75
N PHE A 121 -0.91 17.27 -3.92
CA PHE A 121 0.48 17.41 -4.38
C PHE A 121 0.68 18.66 -5.23
#